data_AF-W1WS60-F1
#
_entry.id   AF-W1WS60-F1
#
_cell.length_a   1.000
_cell.length_b   1.000
_cell.length_c   1.000
_cell.angle_alpha   90.00
_cell.angle_beta   90.00
_cell.angle_gamma   90.00
#
_symmetry.space_group_name_H-M   'P 1'
#
loop_
_entity.id
_entity.type
_entity.pdbx_description
1 polymer ?
#
loop_
_entity_poly.entity_id
_entity_poly.type
_entity_poly.pdbx_seq_one_letter_code
_entity_poly.pdbx_strand_id
1 'polypeptide(L)' 'MAIWVAIILIVIALIAGLIGGFLLARKYMKDYLKKNPPINEEMLRMMMMQMGQKP' A
#
# COMPACT_ATOMS: atom_id res chain seq x y z
N MET A 1 -16.01 -7.37 35.43
CA MET A 1 -15.70 -7.56 33.99
C MET A 1 -14.58 -8.57 33.87
N ALA A 2 -14.81 -9.70 33.19
CA ALA A 2 -13.81 -10.75 33.07
C ALA A 2 -12.64 -10.26 32.20
N ILE A 3 -11.46 -10.10 32.81
CA ILE A 3 -10.22 -9.58 32.20
C ILE A 3 -9.90 -10.24 30.84
N TRP A 4 -10.27 -11.50 30.66
CA TRP A 4 -10.09 -12.25 29.42
C TRP A 4 -10.87 -11.70 28.21
N VAL A 5 -12.08 -11.16 28.41
CA VAL A 5 -12.89 -10.55 27.34
C VAL A 5 -12.20 -9.28 26.80
N ALA A 6 -11.58 -8.50 27.68
CA ALA A 6 -10.83 -7.31 27.28
C ALA A 6 -9.60 -7.66 26.43
N ILE A 7 -8.88 -8.73 26.80
CA ILE A 7 -7.70 -9.20 26.06
C ILE A 7 -8.08 -9.63 24.63
N ILE A 8 -9.18 -10.36 24.46
CA ILE A 8 -9.65 -10.81 23.14
C ILE A 8 -10.01 -9.60 22.26
N LEU A 9 -10.72 -8.62 22.81
CA LEU A 9 -11.09 -7.41 22.08
C LEU A 9 -9.87 -6.60 21.62
N ILE A 10 -8.84 -6.50 22.46
CA ILE A 10 -7.58 -5.81 22.10
C ILE A 10 -6.87 -6.54 20.96
N VAL A 11 -6.81 -7.87 20.99
CA VAL A 11 -6.19 -8.67 19.91
C VAL A 11 -6.94 -8.49 18.60
N ILE A 12 -8.27 -8.53 18.62
CA ILE A 12 -9.09 -8.31 17.42
C ILE A 12 -8.91 -6.89 16.89
N ALA A 13 -8.90 -5.88 17.78
CA ALA A 13 -8.67 -4.49 17.39
C ALA A 13 -7.28 -4.28 16.76
N LEU A 14 -6.24 -4.95 17.27
CA LEU A 14 -4.90 -4.94 16.69
C LEU A 14 -4.88 -5.56 15.29
N ILE A 15 -5.50 -6.72 15.12
CA ILE A 15 -5.57 -7.40 13.82
C ILE A 15 -6.36 -6.56 12.81
N ALA A 16 -7.52 -6.04 13.21
CA ALA A 16 -8.34 -5.16 12.39
C ALA A 16 -7.61 -3.86 12.03
N GLY A 17 -6.88 -3.27 12.98
CA GLY A 17 -6.05 -2.09 12.77
C GLY A 17 -4.88 -2.33 11.81
N LEU A 18 -4.21 -3.47 11.91
CA LEU A 18 -3.14 -3.85 10.99
C LEU A 18 -3.65 -4.08 9.57
N ILE A 19 -4.74 -4.85 9.42
CA ILE A 19 -5.33 -5.12 8.10
C ILE A 19 -5.88 -3.83 7.49
N GLY A 20 -6.64 -3.04 8.27
CA GLY A 20 -7.20 -1.77 7.83
C GLY A 20 -6.11 -0.76 7.47
N GLY A 21 -5.11 -0.59 8.33
CA GLY A 21 -3.97 0.30 8.13
C GLY A 21 -3.15 -0.07 6.90
N PHE A 22 -2.87 -1.37 6.69
CA PHE A 22 -2.12 -1.85 5.52
C PHE A 22 -2.87 -1.57 4.22
N LEU A 23 -4.18 -1.83 4.17
CA LEU A 23 -4.99 -1.59 2.98
C LEU A 23 -5.13 -0.09 2.67
N LEU A 24 -5.34 0.74 3.69
CA LEU A 24 -5.39 2.20 3.56
C LEU A 24 -4.07 2.78 3.09
N ALA A 25 -2.95 2.38 3.70
CA ALA A 25 -1.61 2.83 3.30
C ALA A 25 -1.30 2.41 1.85
N ARG A 26 -1.66 1.18 1.45
CA ARG A 26 -1.51 0.72 0.06
C ARG A 26 -2.31 1.57 -0.92
N LYS A 27 -3.55 1.91 -0.58
CA LYS A 27 -4.40 2.76 -1.43
C LYS A 27 -3.81 4.17 -1.54
N TYR A 28 -3.45 4.75 -0.41
CA TYR A 28 -2.83 6.09 -0.34
C TYR A 28 -1.55 6.18 -1.17
N MET A 29 -0.66 5.18 -1.06
CA MET A 29 0.59 5.16 -1.81
C MET A 29 0.36 5.07 -3.33
N LYS A 30 -0.61 4.27 -3.78
CA LYS A 30 -0.99 4.24 -5.20
C LYS A 30 -1.56 5.58 -5.66
N ASP A 31 -2.45 6.19 -4.88
CA ASP A 31 -3.07 7.46 -5.23
C ASP A 31 -2.04 8.60 -5.27
N TYR A 32 -1.04 8.57 -4.38
CA TYR A 32 0.10 9.49 -4.40
C TYR A 32 0.92 9.36 -5.68
N LEU A 33 1.32 8.13 -6.04
CA LEU A 33 2.08 7.87 -7.26
C LEU A 33 1.29 8.18 -8.54
N LYS A 34 -0.04 8.10 -8.52
CA LYS A 34 -0.88 8.51 -9.65
C LYS A 34 -0.99 10.03 -9.79
N LYS A 35 -1.06 10.76 -8.68
CA LYS A 35 -1.20 12.22 -8.68
C LYS A 35 0.11 12.94 -9.01
N ASN A 36 1.24 12.41 -8.54
CA ASN A 36 2.58 12.86 -8.89
C ASN A 36 3.40 11.66 -9.35
N PRO A 37 3.24 11.22 -10.61
CA PRO A 37 4.04 10.13 -11.14
C PRO A 37 5.51 10.53 -11.06
N PRO A 38 6.36 9.79 -10.32
CA PRO A 38 7.77 10.14 -10.19
C PRO A 38 8.54 9.94 -11.50
N ILE A 39 7.94 9.23 -12.45
CA ILE A 39 8.52 8.88 -13.75
C ILE A 39 7.46 9.22 -14.80
N ASN A 40 7.79 10.14 -15.70
CA ASN A 40 6.92 10.48 -16.83
C ASN A 40 6.87 9.31 -17.84
N GLU A 41 5.89 9.32 -18.75
CA GLU A 41 5.71 8.23 -19.73
C GLU A 41 6.93 8.05 -20.65
N GLU A 42 7.66 9.12 -20.95
CA GLU A 42 8.85 9.11 -21.78
C GLU A 42 10.02 8.40 -21.09
N MET A 43 10.23 8.65 -19.80
CA MET A 43 11.20 7.95 -18.95
C MET A 43 10.79 6.49 -18.75
N LEU A 44 9.49 6.21 -18.64
CA LEU A 44 8.97 4.84 -18.56
C LEU A 44 9.25 4.08 -19.86
N ARG A 45 9.05 4.75 -21.01
CA ARG A 45 9.40 4.22 -22.34
C ARG A 45 10.91 4.02 -22.48
N MET A 46 11.74 4.95 -22.00
CA MET A 46 13.19 4.79 -21.97
C MET A 46 13.62 3.63 -21.06
N MET A 47 12.99 3.45 -19.89
CA MET A 47 13.26 2.32 -19.00
C MET A 47 12.88 0.98 -19.64
N MET A 48 11.73 0.88 -20.30
CA MET A 48 11.33 -0.33 -21.03
C MET A 48 12.30 -0.64 -22.17
N MET A 49 12.71 0.37 -22.95
CA MET A 49 13.71 0.22 -24.00
C MET A 49 15.09 -0.22 -23.45
N GLN A 50 15.52 0.30 -22.29
CA GLN A 50 16.76 -0.11 -21.61
C GLN A 50 16.70 -1.55 -21.09
N MET A 51 15.51 -2.05 -20.74
CA MET A 51 15.31 -3.44 -20.32
C MET A 51 15.23 -4.43 -21.49
N GLY A 52 15.49 -3.98 -22.73
CA GLY A 52 15.40 -4.82 -23.93
C GLY A 52 13.97 -5.22 -24.31
N GLN A 53 12.96 -4.64 -23.66
CA GLN A 53 11.59 -4.69 -24.13
C GLN A 53 11.50 -3.76 -25.34
N LYS A 54 11.31 -4.36 -26.52
CA LYS A 54 11.00 -3.62 -27.74
C LYS A 54 9.73 -2.78 -27.49
N PRO A 55 9.67 -1.55 -28.02
CA PRO A 55 8.69 -0.53 -27.64
C PRO A 55 7.23 -0.97 -27.78
#